data_AF-N1QFK0-F1
#
_entry.id   AF-N1QFK0-F1
#
_cell.length_a   1.000
_cell.length_b   1.000
_cell.length_c   1.000
_cell.angle_alpha   90.00
_cell.angle_beta   90.00
_cell.angle_gamma   90.00
#
_symmetry.space_group_name_H-M   'P 1'
#
loop_
_entity.id
_entity.type
_entity.pdbx_description
1 polymer ?
#
loop_
_entity_poly.entity_id
_entity_poly.type
_entity_poly.pdbx_seq_one_letter_code
_entity_poly.pdbx_strand_id
1 'polypeptide(L)'
;LRLPREIREHIYRYLLPRTIEHSKPNPLAQHARNFSAVKKRFTRGMMVPQSDTGYSRAAHIVWQKGNIRLLSVCRQIHDECAGMLYGDNTFLLFITYLSVSFRFNWLLLSGMTPQRKYDFLELLPARYMKLVKRVVVNLDHVDSYTGMIKYNVSGKGLTHGLRKQVQRLVNGL
;
A
#
# COMPACT_ATOMS: atom_id res chain seq x y z
N LEU A 1 -6.31 30.46 12.75
CA LEU A 1 -4.91 30.77 12.35
C LEU A 1 -4.90 31.99 11.42
N ARG A 2 -3.88 32.85 11.47
CA ARG A 2 -3.81 34.10 10.64
C ARG A 2 -3.03 33.95 9.32
N LEU A 3 -2.35 32.82 9.10
CA LEU A 3 -1.62 32.58 7.86
C LEU A 3 -2.59 32.27 6.70
N PRO A 4 -2.33 32.77 5.48
CA PRO A 4 -3.06 32.38 4.28
C PRO A 4 -3.10 30.86 4.10
N ARG A 5 -4.18 30.36 3.49
CA ARG A 5 -4.44 28.92 3.38
C ARG A 5 -3.30 28.19 2.63
N GLU A 6 -2.79 28.81 1.58
CA GLU A 6 -1.77 28.27 0.69
C GLU A 6 -0.46 28.01 1.45
N ILE A 7 -0.09 28.94 2.32
CA ILE A 7 1.10 28.83 3.18
C ILE A 7 0.91 27.72 4.20
N ARG A 8 -0.28 27.62 4.80
CA ARG A 8 -0.60 26.55 5.75
C ARG A 8 -0.56 25.18 5.09
N GLU A 9 -1.15 25.04 3.90
CA GLU A 9 -1.07 23.82 3.10
C GLU A 9 0.38 23.45 2.78
N HIS A 10 1.22 24.43 2.40
CA HIS A 10 2.63 24.16 2.14
C HIS A 10 3.35 23.61 3.39
N ILE A 11 3.09 24.19 4.56
CA ILE A 11 3.62 23.70 5.85
C ILE A 11 3.10 22.29 6.14
N TYR A 12 1.80 22.03 5.95
CA TYR A 12 1.22 20.71 6.21
C TYR A 12 1.77 19.64 5.27
N ARG A 13 2.01 19.95 3.98
CA ARG A 13 2.65 19.01 3.03
C ARG A 13 4.05 18.58 3.46
N TYR A 14 4.76 19.45 4.18
CA TYR A 14 6.08 19.14 4.72
C TYR A 14 5.99 18.27 5.99
N LEU A 15 4.99 18.50 6.85
CA LEU A 15 4.87 17.84 8.15
C LEU A 15 4.09 16.53 8.13
N LEU A 16 3.07 16.42 7.28
CA LEU A 16 2.19 15.25 7.25
C LEU A 16 2.87 14.04 6.57
N PRO A 17 2.48 12.82 6.94
CA PRO A 17 2.85 11.64 6.18
C PRO A 17 2.40 11.78 4.71
N ARG A 18 3.27 11.39 3.79
CA ARG A 18 2.97 11.45 2.36
C ARG A 18 3.45 10.21 1.62
N THR A 19 2.75 9.80 0.58
CA THR A 19 3.22 8.75 -0.32
C THR A 19 4.22 9.31 -1.32
N ILE A 20 5.29 8.55 -1.53
CA ILE A 20 6.26 8.77 -2.60
C ILE A 20 6.07 7.64 -3.60
N GLU A 21 5.82 8.00 -4.85
CA GLU A 21 5.85 7.06 -5.95
C GLU A 21 7.30 6.89 -6.40
N HIS A 22 7.95 5.81 -5.98
CA HIS A 22 9.27 5.48 -6.49
C HIS A 22 9.15 5.04 -7.95
N SER A 23 9.40 5.95 -8.89
CA SER A 23 9.43 5.62 -10.32
C SER A 23 10.58 4.67 -10.71
N LYS A 24 11.55 4.43 -9.82
CA LYS A 24 12.70 3.55 -10.07
C LYS A 24 12.80 2.51 -8.96
N PRO A 25 12.89 1.20 -9.30
CA PRO A 25 13.12 0.16 -8.30
C PRO A 25 14.40 0.47 -7.52
N ASN A 26 14.32 0.27 -6.21
CA ASN A 26 15.37 0.47 -5.23
C ASN A 26 16.79 0.24 -5.81
N PRO A 27 17.76 1.16 -5.69
CA PRO A 27 19.14 0.94 -6.14
C PRO A 27 19.79 -0.31 -5.52
N LEU A 28 19.29 -0.76 -4.36
CA LEU A 28 19.69 -2.04 -3.75
C LEU A 28 19.16 -3.27 -4.51
N ALA A 29 18.00 -3.18 -5.15
CA ALA A 29 17.51 -4.25 -6.04
C ALA A 29 18.41 -4.38 -7.29
N GLN A 30 19.04 -3.28 -7.72
CA GLN A 30 20.06 -3.27 -8.76
C GLN A 30 21.38 -3.88 -8.24
N HIS A 31 21.76 -3.62 -7.00
CA HIS A 31 22.91 -4.28 -6.34
C HIS A 31 22.68 -5.77 -6.06
N ALA A 32 21.44 -6.20 -5.76
CA ALA A 32 21.07 -7.60 -5.60
C ALA A 32 21.37 -8.43 -6.87
N ARG A 33 21.23 -7.81 -8.05
CA ARG A 33 21.60 -8.41 -9.35
C ARG A 33 23.11 -8.55 -9.54
N ASN A 34 23.91 -7.79 -8.80
CA ASN A 34 25.37 -7.85 -8.83
C ASN A 34 25.95 -8.92 -7.89
N PHE A 35 25.13 -9.57 -7.04
CA PHE A 35 25.60 -10.69 -6.22
C PHE A 35 26.02 -11.88 -7.11
N SER A 36 27.15 -12.49 -6.74
CA SER A 36 27.81 -13.57 -7.49
C SER A 36 26.90 -14.77 -7.77
N ALA A 37 25.93 -15.05 -6.89
CA ALA A 37 24.94 -16.11 -7.07
C ALA A 37 23.93 -15.85 -8.21
N VAL A 38 23.58 -14.58 -8.46
CA VAL A 38 22.67 -14.17 -9.56
C VAL A 38 23.43 -14.14 -10.88
N LYS A 39 24.68 -13.63 -10.89
CA LYS A 39 25.56 -13.67 -12.07
C LYS A 39 25.82 -15.10 -12.55
N LYS A 40 26.09 -16.05 -11.65
CA LYS A 40 26.32 -17.48 -11.98
C LYS A 40 25.11 -18.16 -12.64
N ARG A 41 23.88 -17.72 -12.34
CA ARG A 41 22.65 -18.24 -12.97
C ARG A 41 22.46 -17.69 -14.39
N PHE A 42 22.72 -16.40 -14.60
CA PHE A 42 22.68 -15.76 -15.92
C PHE A 42 23.70 -16.39 -16.88
N THR A 43 24.93 -16.63 -16.42
CA THR A 43 25.99 -17.25 -17.22
C THR A 43 25.73 -18.72 -17.57
N ARG A 44 24.78 -19.39 -16.90
CA ARG A 44 24.35 -20.77 -17.18
C ARG A 44 23.08 -20.83 -18.04
N GLY A 45 22.63 -19.71 -18.62
CA GLY A 45 21.43 -19.66 -19.45
C GLY A 45 20.12 -19.84 -18.69
N MET A 46 20.13 -19.79 -17.35
CA MET A 46 18.91 -19.90 -16.54
C MET A 46 18.18 -18.56 -16.52
N MET A 47 16.85 -18.57 -16.74
CA MET A 47 16.03 -17.36 -16.60
C MET A 47 16.18 -16.79 -15.18
N VAL A 48 16.73 -15.58 -15.08
CA VAL A 48 16.73 -14.82 -13.83
C VAL A 48 15.28 -14.38 -13.59
N PRO A 49 14.72 -14.59 -12.39
CA PRO A 49 13.38 -14.11 -12.08
C PRO A 49 13.33 -12.60 -12.33
N GLN A 50 12.66 -12.19 -13.40
CA GLN A 50 12.25 -10.80 -13.52
C GLN A 50 11.26 -10.57 -12.38
N SER A 51 11.45 -9.50 -11.60
CA SER A 51 10.48 -9.12 -10.58
C SER A 51 9.11 -9.06 -11.24
N ASP A 52 8.18 -9.93 -10.83
CA ASP A 52 6.85 -10.04 -11.42
C ASP A 52 6.27 -8.65 -11.66
N THR A 53 5.91 -8.38 -12.91
CA THR A 53 5.41 -7.07 -13.35
C THR A 53 4.16 -6.64 -12.57
N GLY A 54 3.40 -7.59 -12.03
CA GLY A 54 2.25 -7.36 -11.14
C GLY A 54 2.61 -6.91 -9.71
N TYR A 55 3.70 -7.44 -9.11
CA TYR A 55 4.18 -6.99 -7.79
C TYR A 55 4.90 -5.65 -7.84
N SER A 56 5.32 -5.22 -9.03
CA SER A 56 6.11 -3.99 -9.25
C SER A 56 5.38 -2.74 -8.74
N ARG A 57 4.12 -2.48 -9.13
CA ARG A 57 3.42 -1.24 -8.76
C ARG A 57 3.24 -1.05 -7.25
N ALA A 58 2.91 -2.13 -6.53
CA ALA A 58 2.71 -2.09 -5.09
C ALA A 58 4.03 -1.92 -4.30
N ALA A 59 5.13 -2.45 -4.82
CA ALA A 59 6.45 -2.30 -4.21
C ALA A 59 7.00 -0.86 -4.30
N HIS A 60 6.49 -0.04 -5.23
CA HIS A 60 6.93 1.34 -5.44
C HIS A 60 6.22 2.38 -4.56
N ILE A 61 5.13 2.00 -3.88
CA ILE A 61 4.40 2.93 -3.01
C ILE A 61 4.99 2.84 -1.61
N VAL A 62 5.76 3.86 -1.25
CA VAL A 62 6.40 3.98 0.06
C VAL A 62 6.00 5.30 0.69
N TRP A 63 5.71 5.29 1.98
CA TRP A 63 5.36 6.49 2.73
C TRP A 63 6.62 7.17 3.25
N GLN A 64 6.67 8.49 3.17
CA GLN A 64 7.53 9.27 4.03
C GLN A 64 6.85 9.39 5.39
N LYS A 65 7.58 9.02 6.44
CA LYS A 65 7.09 9.15 7.81
C LYS A 65 6.95 10.64 8.14
N GLY A 66 5.74 11.07 8.46
CA GLY A 66 5.44 12.41 8.97
C GLY A 66 4.80 12.37 10.36
N ASN A 67 4.20 13.47 10.77
CA ASN A 67 3.57 13.62 12.08
C ASN A 67 2.04 13.74 11.98
N ILE A 68 1.33 12.72 12.44
CA ILE A 68 -0.14 12.71 12.47
C ILE A 68 -0.73 13.47 13.66
N ARG A 69 0.07 13.89 14.65
CA ARG A 69 -0.43 14.61 15.83
C ARG A 69 -1.02 15.97 15.47
N LEU A 70 -0.75 16.50 14.28
CA LEU A 70 -1.39 17.72 13.78
C LEU A 70 -2.92 17.58 13.71
N LEU A 71 -3.43 16.37 13.46
CA LEU A 71 -4.85 16.09 13.43
C LEU A 71 -5.52 16.28 14.81
N SER A 72 -4.79 16.25 15.92
CA SER A 72 -5.39 16.39 17.25
C SER A 72 -5.34 17.81 17.82
N VAL A 73 -4.82 18.80 17.08
CA VAL A 73 -4.57 20.14 17.63
C VAL A 73 -5.85 20.98 17.69
N CYS A 74 -6.50 21.21 16.55
CA CYS A 74 -7.75 21.96 16.50
C CYS A 74 -8.56 21.56 15.25
N ARG A 75 -9.87 21.86 15.25
CA ARG A 75 -10.79 21.47 14.16
C ARG A 75 -10.37 21.99 12.79
N GLN A 76 -9.95 23.26 12.70
CA GLN A 76 -9.50 23.84 11.43
C GLN A 76 -8.31 23.09 10.84
N ILE A 77 -7.26 22.86 11.64
CA ILE A 77 -6.07 22.11 11.20
C ILE A 77 -6.45 20.67 10.88
N HIS A 78 -7.31 20.07 11.70
CA HIS A 78 -7.78 18.71 11.51
C HIS A 78 -8.43 18.52 10.14
N ASP A 79 -9.43 19.34 9.80
CA ASP A 79 -10.20 19.19 8.57
C ASP A 79 -9.31 19.40 7.33
N GLU A 80 -8.42 20.39 7.37
CA GLU A 80 -7.46 20.67 6.30
C GLU A 80 -6.44 19.52 6.14
N CYS A 81 -5.86 19.04 7.24
CA CYS A 81 -4.88 17.96 7.23
C CYS A 81 -5.50 16.60 6.87
N ALA A 82 -6.73 16.32 7.29
CA ALA A 82 -7.44 15.08 6.97
C ALA A 82 -7.71 15.01 5.46
N GLY A 83 -8.13 16.12 4.85
CA GLY A 83 -8.31 16.20 3.39
C GLY A 83 -7.03 15.87 2.63
N MET A 84 -5.90 16.41 3.08
CA MET A 84 -4.59 16.15 2.45
C MET A 84 -4.09 14.73 2.72
N LEU A 85 -4.18 14.25 3.96
CA LEU A 85 -3.67 12.95 4.36
C LEU A 85 -4.40 11.80 3.66
N TYR A 86 -5.73 11.87 3.59
CA TYR A 86 -6.54 10.80 3.03
C TYR A 86 -6.79 10.99 1.52
N GLY A 87 -6.87 12.24 1.04
CA GLY A 87 -7.21 12.55 -0.35
C GLY A 87 -6.05 12.52 -1.33
N ASP A 88 -4.86 12.94 -0.92
CA ASP A 88 -3.72 13.08 -1.84
C ASP A 88 -2.84 11.81 -1.87
N ASN A 89 -2.87 11.04 -0.79
CA ASN A 89 -2.01 9.86 -0.62
C ASN A 89 -2.63 8.57 -1.16
N THR A 90 -1.76 7.64 -1.54
CA THR A 90 -2.14 6.33 -2.08
C THR A 90 -2.10 5.23 -1.02
N PHE A 91 -3.24 4.59 -0.75
CA PHE A 91 -3.33 3.50 0.22
C PHE A 91 -3.13 2.15 -0.47
N LEU A 92 -2.18 1.36 0.04
CA LEU A 92 -1.89 0.03 -0.47
C LEU A 92 -2.64 -1.01 0.36
N LEU A 93 -3.70 -1.58 -0.22
CA LEU A 93 -4.55 -2.57 0.43
C LEU A 93 -4.21 -3.97 -0.05
N PHE A 94 -4.20 -4.90 0.89
CA PHE A 94 -4.07 -6.32 0.66
C PHE A 94 -5.35 -6.99 1.11
N ILE A 95 -6.07 -7.53 0.14
CA ILE A 95 -7.30 -8.29 0.36
C ILE A 95 -6.95 -9.76 0.33
N THR A 96 -7.18 -10.40 1.47
CA THR A 96 -7.09 -11.86 1.62
C THR A 96 -8.51 -12.42 1.79
N TYR A 97 -8.65 -13.75 1.85
CA TYR A 97 -9.95 -14.38 2.10
C TYR A 97 -10.62 -13.86 3.41
N LEU A 98 -9.82 -13.57 4.44
CA LEU A 98 -10.34 -13.22 5.77
C LEU A 98 -10.38 -11.72 6.05
N SER A 99 -9.45 -10.94 5.51
CA SER A 99 -9.28 -9.54 5.92
C SER A 99 -8.87 -8.61 4.79
N VAL A 100 -9.18 -7.33 4.98
CA VAL A 100 -8.72 -6.20 4.16
C VAL A 100 -7.70 -5.43 4.99
N SER A 101 -6.42 -5.60 4.66
CA SER A 101 -5.33 -5.01 5.43
C SER A 101 -4.66 -3.87 4.68
N PHE A 102 -4.42 -2.75 5.36
CA PHE A 102 -3.57 -1.68 4.87
C PHE A 102 -2.12 -1.96 5.24
N ARG A 103 -1.24 -1.97 4.24
CA ARG A 103 0.21 -2.07 4.44
C ARG A 103 0.83 -0.68 4.42
N PHE A 104 1.20 -0.21 5.60
CA PHE A 104 1.96 1.01 5.77
C PHE A 104 3.46 0.69 5.74
N ASN A 105 4.07 0.92 4.58
CA ASN A 105 5.51 0.83 4.40
C ASN A 105 6.08 2.25 4.41
N TRP A 106 7.11 2.52 5.20
CA TRP A 106 7.71 3.85 5.22
C TRP A 106 9.22 3.83 5.02
N LEU A 107 9.75 4.84 4.34
CA LEU A 107 11.18 4.98 4.06
C LEU A 107 11.90 5.58 5.27
N LEU A 108 12.96 4.91 5.71
CA LEU A 108 13.92 5.46 6.67
C LEU A 108 15.06 6.18 5.93
N LEU A 109 15.75 7.07 6.64
CA LEU A 109 16.96 7.72 6.12
C LEU A 109 18.06 6.73 5.73
N SER A 110 18.06 5.53 6.34
CA SER A 110 18.96 4.42 5.98
C SER A 110 18.63 3.74 4.66
N GLY A 111 17.52 4.09 4.01
CA GLY A 111 17.03 3.43 2.78
C GLY A 111 16.24 2.14 3.03
N MET A 112 16.10 1.71 4.29
CA MET A 112 15.24 0.57 4.64
C MET A 112 13.76 0.99 4.63
N THR A 113 12.89 0.05 4.27
CA THR A 113 11.43 0.25 4.24
C THR A 113 10.71 -0.71 5.20
N PRO A 114 10.75 -0.45 6.52
CA PRO A 114 9.93 -1.18 7.47
C PRO A 114 8.44 -1.13 7.12
N GLN A 115 7.73 -2.17 7.52
CA GLN A 115 6.31 -2.38 7.22
C GLN A 115 5.51 -2.54 8.52
N ARG A 116 4.30 -1.97 8.54
CA ARG A 116 3.26 -2.27 9.51
C ARG A 116 1.93 -2.58 8.82
N LYS A 117 1.19 -3.53 9.38
CA LYS A 117 -0.13 -3.94 8.88
C LYS A 117 -1.20 -3.40 9.83
N TYR A 118 -2.28 -2.90 9.25
CA TYR A 118 -3.48 -2.44 9.96
C TYR A 118 -4.71 -3.06 9.31
N ASP A 119 -5.76 -3.35 10.08
CA ASP A 119 -7.07 -3.63 9.48
C ASP A 119 -7.62 -2.30 8.93
N PHE A 120 -7.83 -2.23 7.62
CA PHE A 120 -8.15 -0.98 6.96
C PHE A 120 -9.54 -0.48 7.34
N LEU A 121 -10.51 -1.39 7.47
CA LEU A 121 -11.90 -1.03 7.74
C LEU A 121 -12.09 -0.58 9.19
N GLU A 122 -11.28 -1.09 10.12
CA GLU A 122 -11.30 -0.69 11.53
C GLU A 122 -10.45 0.54 11.81
N LEU A 123 -9.40 0.77 11.01
CA LEU A 123 -8.47 1.90 11.19
C LEU A 123 -9.16 3.26 10.97
N LEU A 124 -10.09 3.34 10.02
CA LEU A 124 -10.63 4.60 9.52
C LEU A 124 -12.13 4.73 9.79
N PRO A 125 -12.55 5.71 10.61
CA PRO A 125 -13.95 6.09 10.70
C PRO A 125 -14.56 6.41 9.32
N ALA A 126 -15.84 6.10 9.14
CA ALA A 126 -16.57 6.27 7.87
C ALA A 126 -16.45 7.68 7.25
N ARG A 127 -16.28 8.72 8.08
CA ARG A 127 -16.08 10.10 7.60
C ARG A 127 -14.81 10.29 6.78
N TYR A 128 -13.74 9.56 7.09
CA TYR A 128 -12.47 9.67 6.35
C TYR A 128 -12.40 8.70 5.18
N MET A 129 -13.16 7.60 5.19
CA MET A 129 -13.23 6.69 4.04
C MET A 129 -13.63 7.44 2.78
N LYS A 130 -14.61 8.35 2.87
CA LYS A 130 -15.05 9.22 1.78
C LYS A 130 -13.96 10.15 1.23
N LEU A 131 -12.92 10.43 2.03
CA LEU A 131 -11.79 11.26 1.60
C LEU A 131 -10.75 10.45 0.84
N VAL A 132 -10.73 9.12 0.96
CA VAL A 132 -9.76 8.26 0.29
C VAL A 132 -10.07 8.18 -1.20
N LYS A 133 -9.19 8.77 -2.02
CA LYS A 133 -9.37 8.82 -3.48
C LYS A 133 -8.48 7.84 -4.24
N ARG A 134 -7.33 7.47 -3.67
CA ARG A 134 -6.29 6.71 -4.35
C ARG A 134 -6.00 5.43 -3.58
N VAL A 135 -6.37 4.30 -4.17
CA VAL A 135 -6.20 2.98 -3.56
C VAL A 135 -5.60 2.04 -4.58
N VAL A 136 -4.55 1.33 -4.18
CA VAL A 136 -4.01 0.20 -4.93
C VAL A 136 -4.36 -1.07 -4.18
N VAL A 137 -5.09 -1.95 -4.85
CA VAL A 137 -5.59 -3.19 -4.28
C VAL A 137 -4.78 -4.37 -4.81
N ASN A 138 -4.14 -5.08 -3.90
CA ASN A 138 -3.52 -6.37 -4.17
C ASN A 138 -4.45 -7.47 -3.64
N LEU A 139 -4.86 -8.35 -4.55
CA LEU A 139 -5.66 -9.52 -4.22
C LEU A 139 -4.73 -10.71 -4.01
N ASP A 140 -4.75 -11.28 -2.81
CA ASP A 140 -4.01 -12.50 -2.50
C ASP A 140 -4.93 -13.70 -2.70
N HIS A 141 -4.79 -14.36 -3.86
CA HIS A 141 -5.55 -15.56 -4.20
C HIS A 141 -4.67 -16.78 -3.95
N VAL A 142 -5.03 -17.57 -2.95
CA VAL A 142 -4.29 -18.78 -2.51
C VAL A 142 -4.38 -19.93 -3.53
N ASP A 143 -5.07 -19.74 -4.65
CA ASP A 143 -5.31 -20.78 -5.66
C ASP A 143 -4.21 -20.86 -6.74
N SER A 144 -2.94 -20.61 -6.37
CA SER A 144 -1.81 -20.95 -7.23
C SER A 144 -1.45 -22.45 -7.13
N TYR A 145 -2.46 -23.32 -6.97
CA TYR A 145 -2.29 -24.76 -7.09
C TYR A 145 -2.17 -25.12 -8.58
N THR A 146 -0.93 -25.26 -9.06
CA THR A 146 -0.60 -25.70 -10.43
C THR A 146 -0.78 -27.21 -10.66
N GLY A 147 -1.29 -27.98 -9.68
CA GLY A 147 -1.19 -29.45 -9.69
C GLY A 147 -2.48 -30.28 -9.62
N MET A 148 -3.62 -29.74 -9.18
CA MET A 148 -4.88 -30.52 -9.14
C MET A 148 -6.09 -29.64 -8.82
N ILE A 149 -7.05 -29.54 -9.75
CA ILE A 149 -8.33 -28.85 -9.52
C ILE A 149 -9.28 -29.86 -8.87
N LYS A 150 -9.45 -29.79 -7.54
CA LYS A 150 -10.54 -30.50 -6.88
C LYS A 150 -11.81 -29.67 -7.00
N TYR A 151 -12.63 -29.96 -8.03
CA TYR A 151 -13.97 -29.39 -8.16
C TYR A 151 -14.85 -29.86 -7.01
N ASN A 152 -15.03 -29.01 -6.01
CA ASN A 152 -16.06 -29.20 -5.00
C ASN A 152 -17.36 -28.63 -5.57
N VAL A 153 -18.21 -29.50 -6.12
CA VAL A 153 -19.45 -29.12 -6.83
C VAL A 153 -20.48 -28.41 -5.92
N SER A 154 -20.31 -28.47 -4.59
CA SER A 154 -21.27 -27.91 -3.62
C SER A 154 -20.68 -26.89 -2.63
N GLY A 155 -19.39 -26.57 -2.71
CA GLY A 155 -18.71 -25.69 -1.74
C GLY A 155 -18.58 -24.24 -2.22
N LYS A 156 -18.85 -23.26 -1.34
CA LYS A 156 -18.48 -21.86 -1.59
C LYS A 156 -16.95 -21.74 -1.60
N GLY A 157 -16.34 -21.71 -2.79
CA GLY A 157 -14.88 -21.69 -2.95
C GLY A 157 -14.17 -20.44 -2.42
N LEU A 158 -12.83 -20.42 -2.50
CA LEU A 158 -11.97 -19.29 -2.06
C LEU A 158 -12.34 -17.95 -2.73
N THR A 159 -12.74 -18.01 -4.00
CA THR A 159 -13.21 -16.87 -4.79
C THR A 159 -14.44 -16.21 -4.18
N HIS A 160 -15.33 -16.98 -3.53
CA HIS A 160 -16.53 -16.44 -2.89
C HIS A 160 -16.19 -15.60 -1.64
N GLY A 161 -15.20 -16.00 -0.84
CA GLY A 161 -14.76 -15.19 0.31
C GLY A 161 -14.04 -13.91 -0.11
N LEU A 162 -13.15 -13.99 -1.11
CA LEU A 162 -12.54 -12.79 -1.69
C LEU A 162 -13.58 -11.82 -2.27
N ARG A 163 -14.57 -12.33 -3.01
CA ARG A 163 -15.68 -11.52 -3.52
C ARG A 163 -16.41 -10.80 -2.39
N LYS A 164 -16.66 -11.48 -1.26
CA LYS A 164 -17.26 -10.85 -0.08
C LYS A 164 -16.39 -9.73 0.50
N GLN A 165 -15.09 -9.92 0.61
CA GLN A 165 -14.19 -8.88 1.14
C GLN A 165 -14.08 -7.68 0.19
N VAL A 166 -14.02 -7.92 -1.12
CA VAL A 166 -14.07 -6.86 -2.12
C VAL A 166 -15.40 -6.10 -2.03
N GLN A 167 -16.52 -6.80 -1.88
CA GLN A 167 -17.82 -6.17 -1.68
C GLN A 167 -17.86 -5.32 -0.40
N ARG A 168 -17.27 -5.80 0.70
CA ARG A 168 -17.16 -5.03 1.96
C ARG A 168 -16.32 -3.77 1.77
N LEU A 169 -15.22 -3.86 1.02
CA LEU A 169 -14.38 -2.70 0.70
C LEU A 169 -15.16 -1.68 -0.16
N VAL A 170 -15.87 -2.14 -1.19
CA VAL A 170 -16.69 -1.27 -2.06
C VAL A 170 -17.82 -0.61 -1.28
N ASN A 171 -18.47 -1.32 -0.35
CA ASN A 171 -19.54 -0.75 0.46
C ASN A 171 -19.02 0.21 1.54
N GLY A 172 -17.74 0.12 1.91
CA GLY A 172 -17.12 0.94 2.95
C GLY A 172 -16.41 2.20 2.44
N LEU A 173 -16.05 2.24 1.15
CA LEU A 173 -15.52 3.41 0.43
C LEU A 173 -16.66 4.30 -0.06
#